data_AF-A0A838IID9-F1
#
_entry.id   AF-A0A838IID9-F1
#
_cell.length_a   1.000
_cell.length_b   1.000
_cell.length_c   1.000
_cell.angle_alpha   90.00
_cell.angle_beta   90.00
_cell.angle_gamma   90.00
#
_symmetry.space_group_name_H-M   'P 1'
#
loop_
_entity.id
_entity.type
_entity.pdbx_description
1 polymer ?
#
loop_
_entity_poly.entity_id
_entity_poly.type
_entity_poly.pdbx_seq_one_letter_code
_entity_poly.pdbx_strand_id
1 'polypeptide(L)'
;MHALLGLLYTVSARTLLGEVDLSPEAQRKLIEVKRNVDKVSQLVGNFSPTQPGSWVQFVGRYMEHTFDACRSFDTLRAWLRGHGYAPFRCDVLFLLEELLELPEVEMVFRDNYGELHEITLTNGIKVCVLRDTERARERMELYVRWTSDGGDRILDAVAEAFWRARSTVIIDVINDGMTFRDIDLSTHAYEGSLLGLIAQWKAFREAGIRRNVLLQGRPGTGKSTFCFHAARELSKRTLMLTADFCSEVRVTDWALILSVLRPEMVIVDDIDRVGGHGFEAKLRMFEEGYCDIPFVLFTSNDHTKLPQAMRRPGRIDQIIKVDEPDERVRRRIIGEMAVRVGVEIPNGEWVRLENMLAELSVAHVIEALRRAKVDGWSSEPVSGDVTFDSEESQRGRGGLRVV
;
A
#
# COMPACT_ATOMS: atom_id res chain seq x y z
N MET A 1 -54.14 8.46 -26.89
CA MET A 1 -52.75 8.99 -26.92
C MET A 1 -51.81 8.12 -27.77
N HIS A 2 -51.72 6.80 -27.55
CA HIS A 2 -50.83 5.91 -28.33
C HIS A 2 -51.20 5.79 -29.83
N ALA A 3 -52.48 5.81 -30.19
CA ALA A 3 -52.91 5.78 -31.60
C ALA A 3 -52.54 7.05 -32.38
N LEU A 4 -52.55 8.20 -31.70
CA LEU A 4 -52.19 9.51 -32.25
C LEU A 4 -50.68 9.61 -32.49
N LEU A 5 -49.89 9.07 -31.56
CA LEU A 5 -48.45 8.87 -31.71
C LEU A 5 -48.13 7.95 -32.89
N GLY A 6 -48.81 6.80 -33.01
CA GLY A 6 -48.64 5.86 -34.13
C GLY A 6 -48.94 6.49 -35.50
N LEU A 7 -49.96 7.35 -35.59
CA LEU A 7 -50.26 8.11 -36.81
C LEU A 7 -49.16 9.14 -37.13
N LEU A 8 -48.69 9.86 -36.11
CA LEU A 8 -47.60 10.84 -36.24
C LEU A 8 -46.29 10.19 -36.70
N TYR A 9 -45.97 8.99 -36.19
CA TYR A 9 -44.79 8.21 -36.59
C TYR A 9 -44.88 7.74 -38.03
N THR A 10 -46.06 7.27 -38.45
CA THR A 10 -46.28 6.76 -39.82
C THR A 10 -46.17 7.89 -40.84
N VAL A 11 -46.74 9.06 -40.53
CA VAL A 11 -46.64 10.25 -41.37
C VAL A 11 -45.18 10.73 -41.45
N SER A 12 -44.49 10.82 -40.30
CA SER A 12 -43.09 11.27 -40.26
C SER A 12 -42.13 10.36 -41.03
N ALA A 13 -42.31 9.03 -40.94
CA ALA A 13 -41.51 8.06 -41.68
C ALA A 13 -41.74 8.16 -43.20
N ARG A 14 -43.00 8.29 -43.65
CA ARG A 14 -43.34 8.47 -45.07
C ARG A 14 -42.84 9.79 -45.64
N THR A 15 -42.87 10.85 -44.84
CA THR A 15 -42.31 12.16 -45.20
C THR A 15 -40.78 12.10 -45.38
N LEU A 16 -40.07 11.33 -44.53
CA LEU A 16 -38.61 11.14 -44.63
C LEU A 16 -38.16 10.22 -45.77
N LEU A 17 -39.03 9.30 -46.20
CA LEU A 17 -38.82 8.41 -47.36
C LEU A 17 -39.16 9.10 -48.69
N GLY A 18 -39.71 10.32 -48.67
CA GLY A 18 -40.08 11.07 -49.88
C GLY A 18 -41.40 10.63 -50.51
N GLU A 19 -42.21 9.86 -49.80
CA GLU A 19 -43.51 9.33 -50.28
C GLU A 19 -44.66 10.34 -50.10
N VAL A 20 -44.37 11.52 -49.53
CA VAL A 20 -45.32 12.61 -49.31
C VAL A 20 -44.82 13.86 -50.03
N ASP A 21 -45.67 14.45 -50.86
CA ASP A 21 -45.35 15.66 -51.60
C ASP A 21 -45.30 16.87 -50.66
N LEU A 22 -44.13 17.47 -50.53
CA LEU A 22 -43.85 18.57 -49.61
C LEU A 22 -43.51 19.84 -50.37
N SER A 23 -43.83 21.00 -49.79
CA SER A 23 -43.42 22.28 -50.35
C SER A 23 -41.88 22.42 -50.41
N PRO A 24 -41.32 23.20 -51.35
CA PRO A 24 -39.86 23.35 -51.49
C PRO A 24 -39.17 23.92 -50.24
N GLU A 25 -39.87 24.71 -49.43
CA GLU A 25 -39.35 25.20 -48.14
C GLU A 25 -39.33 24.09 -47.08
N ALA A 26 -40.36 23.25 -47.03
CA ALA A 26 -40.43 22.11 -46.13
C ALA A 26 -39.37 21.05 -46.48
N GLN A 27 -39.12 20.80 -47.77
CA GLN A 27 -38.04 19.91 -48.22
C GLN A 27 -36.65 20.39 -47.78
N ARG A 28 -36.37 21.69 -47.86
CA ARG A 28 -35.10 22.27 -47.37
C ARG A 28 -34.91 22.09 -45.86
N LYS A 29 -35.96 22.35 -45.07
CA LYS A 29 -35.94 22.09 -43.62
C LYS A 29 -35.80 20.60 -43.30
N LEU A 30 -36.40 19.72 -44.10
CA LEU A 30 -36.28 18.27 -43.94
C LEU A 30 -34.84 17.78 -44.21
N ILE A 31 -34.15 18.35 -45.19
CA ILE A 31 -32.73 18.04 -45.49
C ILE A 31 -31.84 18.43 -44.31
N GLU A 32 -32.12 19.57 -43.67
CA GLU A 32 -31.38 20.04 -42.50
C GLU A 32 -31.63 19.14 -41.27
N VAL A 33 -32.89 18.75 -41.04
CA VAL A 33 -33.26 17.78 -40.00
C VAL A 33 -32.60 16.42 -40.27
N LYS A 34 -32.59 15.93 -41.51
CA LYS A 34 -31.92 14.68 -41.89
C LYS A 34 -30.42 14.74 -41.62
N ARG A 35 -29.76 15.86 -41.96
CA ARG A 35 -28.33 16.08 -41.66
C ARG A 35 -28.02 16.11 -40.16
N ASN A 36 -28.93 16.64 -39.35
CA ASN A 36 -28.78 16.65 -37.89
C ASN A 36 -29.05 15.26 -37.28
N VAL A 37 -30.02 14.52 -37.82
CA VAL A 37 -30.28 13.13 -37.43
C VAL A 37 -29.12 12.21 -37.84
N ASP A 38 -28.48 12.42 -38.98
CA ASP A 38 -27.27 11.69 -39.41
C ASP A 38 -26.07 11.96 -38.50
N LYS A 39 -25.93 13.20 -37.97
CA LYS A 39 -24.92 13.53 -36.95
C LYS A 39 -25.18 12.82 -35.62
N VAL A 40 -26.45 12.72 -35.21
CA VAL A 40 -26.85 11.96 -34.01
C VAL A 40 -26.68 10.45 -34.23
N SER A 41 -26.91 9.95 -35.45
CA SER A 41 -26.67 8.56 -35.85
C SER A 41 -25.20 8.15 -35.71
N GLN A 42 -24.27 9.04 -36.06
CA GLN A 42 -22.83 8.82 -35.89
C GLN A 42 -22.40 8.72 -34.42
N LEU A 43 -23.13 9.39 -33.51
CA LEU A 43 -22.85 9.37 -32.06
C LEU A 43 -23.40 8.12 -31.36
N VAL A 44 -24.46 7.49 -31.90
CA VAL A 44 -25.20 6.42 -31.21
C VAL A 44 -25.06 5.04 -31.89
N GLY A 45 -24.45 4.99 -33.09
CA GLY A 45 -24.09 3.77 -33.82
C GLY A 45 -25.28 2.97 -34.37
N ASN A 46 -25.23 2.56 -35.65
CA ASN A 46 -26.26 1.75 -36.33
C ASN A 46 -27.68 2.35 -36.32
N PHE A 47 -27.86 3.56 -36.87
CA PHE A 47 -29.18 4.07 -37.25
C PHE A 47 -29.26 4.30 -38.77
N SER A 48 -30.36 3.86 -39.39
CA SER A 48 -30.64 4.07 -40.82
C SER A 48 -32.01 4.72 -41.01
N PRO A 49 -32.09 5.95 -41.54
CA PRO A 49 -33.35 6.67 -41.68
C PRO A 49 -34.33 5.99 -42.66
N THR A 50 -33.85 5.05 -43.48
CA THR A 50 -34.65 4.30 -44.46
C THR A 50 -35.13 2.94 -43.96
N GLN A 51 -34.71 2.49 -42.77
CA GLN A 51 -35.15 1.22 -42.18
C GLN A 51 -36.01 1.46 -40.93
N PRO A 52 -37.35 1.25 -41.00
CA PRO A 52 -38.28 1.54 -39.91
C PRO A 52 -37.96 0.85 -38.58
N GLY A 53 -37.41 -0.37 -38.60
CA GLY A 53 -37.03 -1.11 -37.39
C GLY A 53 -35.88 -0.45 -36.60
N SER A 54 -35.01 0.31 -37.28
CA SER A 54 -33.90 1.01 -36.64
C SER A 54 -34.35 2.26 -35.85
N TRP A 55 -35.53 2.81 -36.15
CA TRP A 55 -36.10 3.95 -35.43
C TRP A 55 -36.56 3.57 -34.02
N VAL A 56 -37.14 2.37 -33.85
CA VAL A 56 -37.56 1.87 -32.53
C VAL A 56 -36.34 1.63 -31.64
N GLN A 57 -35.27 1.05 -32.19
CA GLN A 57 -34.01 0.83 -31.47
C GLN A 57 -33.23 2.12 -31.20
N PHE A 58 -33.31 3.10 -32.10
CA PHE A 58 -32.74 4.42 -31.91
C PHE A 58 -33.46 5.19 -30.80
N VAL A 59 -34.80 5.23 -30.83
CA VAL A 59 -35.58 5.87 -29.79
C VAL A 59 -35.43 5.12 -28.46
N GLY A 60 -35.31 3.79 -28.46
CA GLY A 60 -34.97 3.01 -27.27
C GLY A 60 -33.64 3.43 -26.65
N ARG A 61 -32.57 3.50 -27.44
CA ARG A 61 -31.24 3.95 -26.98
C ARG A 61 -31.18 5.43 -26.61
N TYR A 62 -31.86 6.28 -27.37
CA TYR A 62 -31.98 7.70 -27.07
C TYR A 62 -32.77 7.90 -25.77
N MET A 63 -33.87 7.18 -25.56
CA MET A 63 -34.63 7.22 -24.31
C MET A 63 -33.85 6.58 -23.16
N GLU A 64 -33.08 5.51 -23.34
CA GLU A 64 -32.12 5.02 -22.33
C GLU A 64 -31.06 6.08 -22.01
N HIS A 65 -30.60 6.86 -22.97
CA HIS A 65 -29.68 7.98 -22.74
C HIS A 65 -30.33 9.24 -22.15
N THR A 66 -31.64 9.45 -22.35
CA THR A 66 -32.34 10.70 -22.02
C THR A 66 -33.28 10.57 -20.81
N PHE A 67 -33.77 9.37 -20.52
CA PHE A 67 -34.76 9.05 -19.47
C PHE A 67 -34.22 8.14 -18.36
N ASP A 68 -32.91 7.85 -18.33
CA ASP A 68 -32.30 7.35 -17.10
C ASP A 68 -32.33 8.48 -16.06
N ALA A 69 -33.37 8.46 -15.23
CA ALA A 69 -33.82 9.54 -14.36
C ALA A 69 -32.85 9.89 -13.21
N CYS A 70 -31.59 9.47 -13.30
CA CYS A 70 -30.52 9.78 -12.34
C CYS A 70 -29.46 10.75 -12.88
N ARG A 71 -29.54 11.21 -14.14
CA ARG A 71 -28.55 12.16 -14.71
C ARG A 71 -29.10 13.60 -14.78
N SER A 72 -29.14 14.31 -13.65
CA SER A 72 -29.18 15.78 -13.64
C SER A 72 -27.78 16.40 -13.46
N PHE A 73 -26.72 15.66 -13.73
CA PHE A 73 -25.34 16.08 -13.47
C PHE A 73 -24.48 15.80 -14.70
N ASP A 74 -23.98 16.86 -15.35
CA ASP A 74 -23.17 16.77 -16.58
C ASP A 74 -21.84 16.00 -16.39
N THR A 75 -21.44 15.66 -15.17
CA THR A 75 -20.26 14.81 -14.84
C THR A 75 -20.42 14.15 -13.45
N LEU A 76 -19.69 13.06 -13.20
CA LEU A 76 -19.52 12.43 -11.88
C LEU A 76 -19.22 13.43 -10.74
N ARG A 77 -18.35 14.41 -11.01
CA ARG A 77 -18.00 15.47 -10.05
C ARG A 77 -19.15 16.45 -9.78
N ALA A 78 -20.05 16.65 -10.74
CA ALA A 78 -21.25 17.45 -10.53
C ALA A 78 -22.26 16.72 -9.62
N TRP A 79 -22.40 15.40 -9.76
CA TRP A 79 -23.22 14.58 -8.86
C TRP A 79 -22.71 14.67 -7.43
N LEU A 80 -21.40 14.49 -7.23
CA LEU A 80 -20.75 14.60 -5.93
C LEU A 80 -21.06 15.94 -5.25
N ARG A 81 -20.86 17.06 -5.96
CA ARG A 81 -21.18 18.40 -5.42
C ARG A 81 -22.66 18.57 -5.11
N GLY A 82 -23.56 18.07 -5.97
CA GLY A 82 -25.00 18.12 -5.76
C GLY A 82 -25.48 17.35 -4.52
N HIS A 83 -24.75 16.31 -4.12
CA HIS A 83 -25.05 15.48 -2.95
C HIS A 83 -24.25 15.87 -1.69
N GLY A 84 -23.53 17.00 -1.74
CA GLY A 84 -22.79 17.54 -0.60
C GLY A 84 -21.44 16.88 -0.35
N TYR A 85 -20.92 16.13 -1.33
CA TYR A 85 -19.56 15.61 -1.29
C TYR A 85 -18.55 16.66 -1.74
N ALA A 86 -17.40 16.67 -1.08
CA ALA A 86 -16.25 17.49 -1.44
C ALA A 86 -14.99 16.62 -1.55
N PRO A 87 -14.02 17.00 -2.38
CA PRO A 87 -12.77 16.27 -2.49
C PRO A 87 -12.03 16.29 -1.16
N PHE A 88 -11.55 15.12 -0.74
CA PHE A 88 -10.71 14.92 0.42
C PHE A 88 -9.31 14.54 -0.06
N ARG A 89 -8.29 15.26 0.44
CA ARG A 89 -6.92 15.03 -0.01
C ARG A 89 -6.37 13.73 0.58
N CYS A 90 -6.48 12.65 -0.20
CA CYS A 90 -5.92 11.35 0.10
C CYS A 90 -5.37 10.75 -1.20
N ASP A 91 -4.14 11.11 -1.55
CA ASP A 91 -3.46 10.68 -2.78
C ASP A 91 -2.69 9.35 -2.57
N VAL A 92 -3.12 8.50 -1.64
CA VAL A 92 -2.51 7.20 -1.34
C VAL A 92 -3.26 6.12 -2.12
N LEU A 93 -2.79 5.79 -3.32
CA LEU A 93 -3.53 4.95 -4.26
C LEU A 93 -3.92 3.57 -3.68
N PHE A 94 -2.97 2.84 -3.09
CA PHE A 94 -3.24 1.51 -2.52
C PHE A 94 -4.32 1.56 -1.43
N LEU A 95 -4.44 2.67 -0.70
CA LEU A 95 -5.47 2.81 0.32
C LEU A 95 -6.85 2.99 -0.31
N LEU A 96 -6.95 3.72 -1.43
CA LEU A 96 -8.21 3.87 -2.15
C LEU A 96 -8.64 2.55 -2.78
N GLU A 97 -7.70 1.77 -3.30
CA GLU A 97 -7.94 0.40 -3.77
C GLU A 97 -8.47 -0.48 -2.63
N GLU A 98 -7.84 -0.44 -1.45
CA GLU A 98 -8.30 -1.18 -0.27
C GLU A 98 -9.70 -0.80 0.19
N LEU A 99 -10.05 0.48 0.12
CA LEU A 99 -11.40 0.93 0.43
C LEU A 99 -12.43 0.34 -0.56
N LEU A 100 -12.08 0.22 -1.84
CA LEU A 100 -12.95 -0.37 -2.88
C LEU A 100 -13.17 -1.88 -2.73
N GLU A 101 -12.29 -2.57 -2.00
CA GLU A 101 -12.42 -4.02 -1.71
C GLU A 101 -13.30 -4.30 -0.47
N LEU A 102 -13.78 -3.26 0.21
CA LEU A 102 -14.67 -3.44 1.37
C LEU A 102 -16.04 -4.00 0.95
N PRO A 103 -16.64 -4.89 1.77
CA PRO A 103 -17.95 -5.47 1.46
C PRO A 103 -19.08 -4.44 1.51
N GLU A 104 -18.87 -3.28 2.16
CA GLU A 104 -19.83 -2.18 2.25
C GLU A 104 -19.79 -1.22 1.04
N VAL A 105 -19.02 -1.55 0.00
CA VAL A 105 -18.89 -0.73 -1.22
C VAL A 105 -20.11 -0.91 -2.11
N GLU A 106 -20.71 0.21 -2.53
CA GLU A 106 -21.81 0.27 -3.47
C GLU A 106 -21.40 1.14 -4.68
N MET A 107 -21.46 0.58 -5.89
CA MET A 107 -21.30 1.38 -7.11
C MET A 107 -22.57 2.19 -7.34
N VAL A 108 -22.48 3.50 -7.07
CA VAL A 108 -23.61 4.43 -7.20
C VAL A 108 -23.72 5.03 -8.61
N PHE A 109 -22.62 5.02 -9.37
CA PHE A 109 -22.62 5.52 -10.74
C PHE A 109 -21.49 4.91 -11.59
N ARG A 110 -21.76 4.70 -12.88
CA ARG A 110 -20.75 4.39 -13.90
C ARG A 110 -21.12 5.08 -15.21
N ASP A 111 -20.11 5.57 -15.92
CA ASP A 111 -20.22 5.98 -17.32
C ASP A 111 -19.04 5.43 -18.15
N ASN A 112 -18.85 5.94 -19.37
CA ASN A 112 -17.77 5.49 -20.26
C ASN A 112 -16.37 5.96 -19.79
N TYR A 113 -16.32 6.81 -18.77
CA TYR A 113 -15.19 7.65 -18.41
C TYR A 113 -14.77 7.47 -16.94
N GLY A 114 -15.62 6.85 -16.11
CA GLY A 114 -15.27 6.48 -14.76
C GLY A 114 -16.39 5.82 -13.97
N GLU A 115 -16.07 5.54 -12.70
CA GLU A 115 -16.93 4.88 -11.73
C GLU A 115 -16.93 5.66 -10.42
N LEU A 116 -18.08 5.66 -9.75
CA LEU A 116 -18.22 6.20 -8.41
C LEU A 116 -18.74 5.12 -7.47
N HIS A 117 -17.97 4.91 -6.42
CA HIS A 117 -18.24 3.91 -5.41
C HIS A 117 -18.47 4.61 -4.09
N GLU A 118 -19.67 4.47 -3.51
CA GLU A 118 -19.99 4.96 -2.17
C GLU A 118 -19.68 3.86 -1.15
N ILE A 119 -19.09 4.26 -0.02
CA ILE A 119 -18.64 3.37 1.04
C ILE A 119 -19.15 3.94 2.34
N THR A 120 -19.89 3.13 3.10
CA THR A 120 -20.28 3.48 4.47
C THR A 120 -19.24 2.94 5.43
N LEU A 121 -18.46 3.82 6.04
CA LEU A 121 -17.42 3.47 7.01
C LEU A 121 -18.02 3.04 8.35
N THR A 122 -17.18 2.47 9.22
CA THR A 122 -17.57 1.88 10.53
C THR A 122 -18.35 2.83 11.44
N ASN A 123 -18.08 4.13 11.36
CA ASN A 123 -18.76 5.16 12.15
C ASN A 123 -19.99 5.77 11.45
N GLY A 124 -20.45 5.17 10.34
CA GLY A 124 -21.58 5.64 9.54
C GLY A 124 -21.25 6.80 8.60
N ILE A 125 -20.00 7.28 8.56
CA ILE A 125 -19.56 8.28 7.58
C ILE A 125 -19.60 7.65 6.19
N LYS A 126 -20.22 8.36 5.25
CA LYS A 126 -20.20 8.00 3.84
C LYS A 126 -19.07 8.72 3.13
N VAL A 127 -18.25 7.94 2.43
CA VAL A 127 -17.20 8.43 1.53
C VAL A 127 -17.46 7.90 0.13
N CYS A 128 -16.99 8.61 -0.88
CA CYS A 128 -17.04 8.15 -2.26
C CYS A 128 -15.65 8.08 -2.85
N VAL A 129 -15.32 6.98 -3.51
CA VAL A 129 -14.12 6.85 -4.32
C VAL A 129 -14.51 7.00 -5.78
N LEU A 130 -13.98 8.04 -6.43
CA LEU A 130 -14.10 8.26 -7.86
C LEU A 130 -12.90 7.62 -8.56
N ARG A 131 -13.15 6.67 -9.45
CA ARG A 131 -12.14 6.09 -10.35
C ARG A 131 -12.33 6.68 -11.75
N ASP A 132 -11.38 7.50 -12.18
CA ASP A 132 -11.37 8.16 -13.49
C ASP A 132 -10.54 7.32 -14.48
N THR A 133 -11.20 6.84 -15.53
CA THR A 133 -10.62 5.98 -16.57
C THR A 133 -10.38 6.71 -17.89
N GLU A 134 -10.65 8.01 -17.99
CA GLU A 134 -10.40 8.81 -19.21
C GLU A 134 -8.91 9.00 -19.51
N ARG A 135 -8.07 8.93 -18.46
CA ARG A 135 -6.64 9.24 -18.57
C ARG A 135 -5.83 7.96 -18.77
N ALA A 136 -4.74 8.07 -19.53
CA ALA A 136 -3.76 6.98 -19.74
C ALA A 136 -3.13 6.40 -18.44
N ARG A 137 -3.44 7.00 -17.29
CA ARG A 137 -3.19 6.47 -15.95
C ARG A 137 -4.50 6.54 -15.18
N GLU A 138 -4.90 5.43 -14.58
CA GLU A 138 -6.02 5.42 -13.64
C GLU A 138 -5.76 6.44 -12.54
N ARG A 139 -6.78 7.26 -12.24
CA ARG A 139 -6.73 8.22 -11.15
C ARG A 139 -7.89 7.94 -10.21
N MET A 140 -7.55 7.73 -8.94
CA MET A 140 -8.55 7.62 -7.88
C MET A 140 -8.57 8.91 -7.05
N GLU A 141 -9.77 9.36 -6.69
CA GLU A 141 -9.99 10.54 -5.85
C GLU A 141 -10.99 10.19 -4.74
N LEU A 142 -10.66 10.53 -3.49
CA LEU A 142 -11.56 10.36 -2.35
C LEU A 142 -12.42 11.61 -2.18
N TYR A 143 -13.72 11.39 -1.97
CA TYR A 143 -14.69 12.43 -1.68
C TYR A 143 -15.42 12.10 -0.39
N VAL A 144 -15.75 13.12 0.40
CA VAL A 144 -16.38 12.96 1.70
C VAL A 144 -17.55 13.90 1.80
N ARG A 145 -18.63 13.44 2.43
CA ARG A 145 -19.76 14.30 2.75
C ARG A 145 -19.41 15.08 4.00
N TRP A 146 -19.27 16.40 3.89
CA TRP A 146 -18.93 17.24 5.06
C TRP A 146 -20.01 17.11 6.13
N THR A 147 -19.64 16.57 7.28
CA THR A 147 -20.40 16.66 8.53
C THR A 147 -19.73 17.68 9.45
N SER A 148 -20.45 18.20 10.45
CA SER A 148 -19.92 19.13 11.47
C SER A 148 -18.71 18.62 12.26
N ASP A 149 -18.33 17.36 12.02
CA ASP A 149 -17.55 16.51 12.90
C ASP A 149 -16.05 16.47 12.55
N GLY A 150 -15.60 17.27 11.58
CA GLY A 150 -14.18 17.53 11.30
C GLY A 150 -13.46 16.43 10.50
N GLY A 151 -12.34 16.79 9.87
CA GLY A 151 -11.54 15.88 9.03
C GLY A 151 -10.91 14.71 9.81
N ASP A 152 -10.68 14.86 11.11
CA ASP A 152 -10.06 13.81 11.94
C ASP A 152 -10.93 12.57 12.06
N ARG A 153 -12.24 12.73 12.23
CA ARG A 153 -13.17 11.59 12.30
C ARG A 153 -13.24 10.79 11.01
N ILE A 154 -13.03 11.44 9.87
CA ILE A 154 -12.96 10.78 8.57
C ILE A 154 -11.66 9.97 8.50
N LEU A 155 -10.53 10.58 8.86
CA LEU A 155 -9.25 9.88 8.88
C LEU A 155 -9.25 8.69 9.83
N ASP A 156 -9.87 8.81 11.01
CA ASP A 156 -10.06 7.69 11.93
C ASP A 156 -10.86 6.55 11.30
N ALA A 157 -11.96 6.87 10.63
CA ALA A 157 -12.80 5.86 9.98
C ALA A 157 -12.09 5.18 8.80
N VAL A 158 -11.33 5.93 8.01
CA VAL A 158 -10.50 5.40 6.92
C VAL A 158 -9.40 4.51 7.49
N ALA A 159 -8.74 4.93 8.57
CA ALA A 159 -7.75 4.12 9.27
C ALA A 159 -8.38 2.82 9.80
N GLU A 160 -9.52 2.89 10.50
CA GLU A 160 -10.22 1.71 11.01
C GLU A 160 -10.59 0.72 9.90
N ALA A 161 -11.09 1.23 8.77
CA ALA A 161 -11.39 0.42 7.61
C ALA A 161 -10.13 -0.26 7.05
N PHE A 162 -9.02 0.48 6.91
CA PHE A 162 -7.74 -0.08 6.48
C PHE A 162 -7.20 -1.11 7.47
N TRP A 163 -7.30 -0.90 8.78
CA TRP A 163 -6.79 -1.87 9.77
C TRP A 163 -7.77 -3.01 10.05
N ARG A 164 -8.89 -3.11 9.31
CA ARG A 164 -9.86 -4.20 9.49
C ARG A 164 -9.18 -5.54 9.25
N ALA A 165 -9.21 -6.40 10.27
CA ALA A 165 -8.62 -7.74 10.28
C ALA A 165 -7.08 -7.80 10.10
N ARG A 166 -6.36 -6.68 10.24
CA ARG A 166 -4.89 -6.65 10.19
C ARG A 166 -4.31 -5.86 11.36
N SER A 167 -3.16 -6.31 11.88
CA SER A 167 -2.45 -5.62 12.96
C SER A 167 -1.14 -5.01 12.52
N THR A 168 -0.51 -5.59 11.50
CA THR A 168 0.83 -5.23 11.06
C THR A 168 0.93 -5.29 9.54
N VAL A 169 1.42 -4.21 8.95
CA VAL A 169 1.56 -4.04 7.51
C VAL A 169 2.98 -3.61 7.18
N ILE A 170 3.59 -4.22 6.16
CA ILE A 170 4.80 -3.70 5.51
C ILE A 170 4.36 -2.84 4.34
N ILE A 171 4.89 -1.63 4.24
CA ILE A 171 4.81 -0.84 3.00
C ILE A 171 6.17 -0.87 2.31
N ASP A 172 6.13 -1.10 1.00
CA ASP A 172 7.29 -1.16 0.13
C ASP A 172 7.06 -0.38 -1.17
N VAL A 173 8.12 -0.14 -1.94
CA VAL A 173 8.02 0.45 -3.28
C VAL A 173 8.49 -0.56 -4.32
N ILE A 174 7.62 -0.86 -5.29
CA ILE A 174 7.87 -1.81 -6.37
C ILE A 174 7.48 -1.14 -7.69
N ASN A 175 8.42 -1.07 -8.65
CA ASN A 175 8.19 -0.48 -9.98
C ASN A 175 7.57 0.94 -9.92
N ASP A 176 8.12 1.81 -9.08
CA ASP A 176 7.62 3.18 -8.81
C ASP A 176 6.21 3.27 -8.18
N GLY A 177 5.63 2.13 -7.78
CA GLY A 177 4.34 2.04 -7.09
C GLY A 177 4.51 1.66 -5.61
N MET A 178 3.77 2.32 -4.73
CA MET A 178 3.69 1.90 -3.32
C MET A 178 2.79 0.67 -3.22
N THR A 179 3.28 -0.36 -2.53
CA THR A 179 2.55 -1.58 -2.26
C THR A 179 2.56 -1.85 -0.76
N PHE A 180 1.66 -2.70 -0.30
CA PHE A 180 1.69 -3.15 1.08
C PHE A 180 1.37 -4.64 1.18
N ARG A 181 1.75 -5.24 2.31
CA ARG A 181 1.43 -6.63 2.64
C ARG A 181 1.23 -6.81 4.14
N ASP A 182 0.30 -7.67 4.50
CA ASP A 182 0.07 -8.04 5.89
C ASP A 182 1.18 -9.00 6.39
N ILE A 183 1.55 -8.87 7.66
CA ILE A 183 2.41 -9.84 8.35
C ILE A 183 1.65 -10.48 9.49
N ASP A 184 1.66 -11.81 9.54
CA ASP A 184 1.33 -12.54 10.77
C ASP A 184 2.51 -12.55 11.75
N LEU A 185 2.37 -11.81 12.85
CA LEU A 185 3.36 -11.73 13.92
C LEU A 185 3.37 -12.97 14.83
N SER A 186 2.44 -13.92 14.69
CA SER A 186 2.36 -15.12 15.53
C SER A 186 3.65 -15.96 15.50
N THR A 187 4.36 -15.92 14.37
CA THR A 187 5.60 -16.65 14.11
C THR A 187 6.87 -15.93 14.58
N HIS A 188 6.77 -14.67 15.03
CA HIS A 188 7.91 -13.81 15.32
C HIS A 188 8.22 -13.68 16.82
N ALA A 189 8.23 -14.81 17.53
CA ALA A 189 8.54 -14.83 18.95
C ALA A 189 10.04 -14.53 19.21
N TYR A 190 10.31 -13.46 19.95
CA TYR A 190 11.64 -13.15 20.45
C TYR A 190 11.91 -13.88 21.76
N GLU A 191 13.10 -14.45 21.89
CA GLU A 191 13.64 -14.98 23.14
C GLU A 191 14.97 -14.28 23.40
N GLY A 192 15.10 -13.64 24.56
CA GLY A 192 16.34 -12.95 24.92
C GLY A 192 16.16 -11.93 26.03
N SER A 193 17.26 -11.26 26.36
CA SER A 193 17.34 -10.29 27.46
C SER A 193 16.48 -9.04 27.27
N LEU A 194 16.13 -8.72 26.02
CA LEU A 194 15.36 -7.51 25.70
C LEU A 194 13.88 -7.58 26.12
N LEU A 195 13.34 -8.75 26.48
CA LEU A 195 11.94 -8.90 26.87
C LEU A 195 11.54 -8.00 28.04
N GLY A 196 12.47 -7.66 28.94
CA GLY A 196 12.22 -6.72 30.03
C GLY A 196 11.85 -5.31 29.57
N LEU A 197 12.25 -4.91 28.37
CA LEU A 197 11.92 -3.59 27.80
C LEU A 197 10.43 -3.46 27.46
N ILE A 198 9.73 -4.56 27.18
CA ILE A 198 8.30 -4.54 26.85
C ILE A 198 7.49 -3.97 28.01
N ALA A 199 7.75 -4.43 29.23
CA ALA A 199 7.09 -3.92 30.44
C ALA A 199 7.40 -2.43 30.66
N GLN A 200 8.64 -2.02 30.42
CA GLN A 200 9.06 -0.62 30.54
C GLN A 200 8.34 0.27 29.51
N TRP A 201 8.30 -0.14 28.25
CA TRP A 201 7.66 0.63 27.16
C TRP A 201 6.15 0.70 27.34
N LYS A 202 5.53 -0.38 27.83
CA LYS A 202 4.11 -0.37 28.21
C LYS A 202 3.81 0.70 29.26
N ALA A 203 4.64 0.83 30.30
CA ALA A 203 4.47 1.86 31.32
C ALA A 203 4.57 3.29 30.73
N PHE A 204 5.45 3.51 29.75
CA PHE A 204 5.52 4.80 29.04
C PHE A 204 4.24 5.09 28.23
N ARG A 205 3.71 4.10 27.50
CA ARG A 205 2.44 4.25 26.78
C ARG A 205 1.27 4.56 27.72
N GLU A 206 1.19 3.87 28.86
CA GLU A 206 0.15 4.11 29.87
C GLU A 206 0.26 5.53 30.48
N ALA A 207 1.47 6.08 30.56
CA ALA A 207 1.70 7.46 30.96
C ALA A 207 1.46 8.49 29.83
N GLY A 208 1.08 8.06 28.62
CA GLY A 208 0.91 8.93 27.46
C GLY A 208 2.24 9.46 26.90
N ILE A 209 3.36 8.81 27.22
CA ILE A 209 4.69 9.22 26.81
C ILE A 209 5.16 8.32 25.66
N ARG A 210 5.42 8.91 24.51
CA ARG A 210 5.93 8.20 23.32
C ARG A 210 7.38 7.75 23.48
N ARG A 211 7.81 6.77 22.68
CA ARG A 211 9.19 6.27 22.69
C ARG A 211 9.71 6.03 21.27
N ASN A 212 10.74 6.78 20.91
CA ASN A 212 11.57 6.50 19.74
C ASN A 212 12.81 5.72 20.16
N VAL A 213 12.94 4.49 19.71
CA VAL A 213 13.96 3.54 20.15
C VAL A 213 14.78 3.07 18.96
N LEU A 214 16.10 3.05 19.13
CA LEU A 214 17.01 2.39 18.20
C LEU A 214 17.56 1.10 18.81
N LEU A 215 17.39 -0.01 18.09
CA LEU A 215 18.08 -1.27 18.33
C LEU A 215 19.32 -1.33 17.44
N GLN A 216 20.50 -1.43 18.06
CA GLN A 216 21.78 -1.39 17.37
C GLN A 216 22.59 -2.65 17.69
N GLY A 217 23.06 -3.37 16.69
CA GLY A 217 23.82 -4.61 16.89
C GLY A 217 24.12 -5.31 15.58
N ARG A 218 25.01 -6.31 15.59
CA ARG A 218 25.41 -7.05 14.37
C ARG A 218 24.21 -7.67 13.62
N PRO A 219 24.31 -7.92 12.30
CA PRO A 219 23.30 -8.69 11.58
C PRO A 219 22.97 -10.02 12.27
N GLY A 220 21.70 -10.42 12.30
CA GLY A 220 21.30 -11.71 12.89
C GLY A 220 21.15 -11.75 14.42
N THR A 221 21.37 -10.64 15.14
CA THR A 221 21.20 -10.53 16.61
C THR A 221 19.73 -10.52 17.09
N GLY A 222 18.76 -10.67 16.18
CA GLY A 222 17.33 -10.72 16.53
C GLY A 222 16.66 -9.36 16.74
N LYS A 223 17.25 -8.26 16.25
CA LYS A 223 16.67 -6.90 16.33
C LYS A 223 15.27 -6.81 15.71
N SER A 224 15.13 -7.17 14.44
CA SER A 224 13.84 -7.12 13.73
C SER A 224 12.83 -8.10 14.35
N THR A 225 13.28 -9.28 14.78
CA THR A 225 12.46 -10.23 15.56
C THR A 225 11.94 -9.61 16.85
N PHE A 226 12.78 -8.88 17.59
CA PHE A 226 12.35 -8.17 18.79
C PHE A 226 11.36 -7.05 18.48
N CYS A 227 11.57 -6.26 17.40
CA CYS A 227 10.60 -5.26 16.96
C CYS A 227 9.22 -5.88 16.68
N PHE A 228 9.17 -7.02 15.99
CA PHE A 228 7.92 -7.73 15.73
C PHE A 228 7.27 -8.28 17.00
N HIS A 229 8.07 -8.81 17.92
CA HIS A 229 7.57 -9.22 19.23
C HIS A 229 6.99 -8.02 20.00
N ALA A 230 7.69 -6.88 20.01
CA ALA A 230 7.20 -5.65 20.63
C ALA A 230 5.92 -5.13 19.98
N ALA A 231 5.83 -5.17 18.65
CA ALA A 231 4.62 -4.79 17.91
C ALA A 231 3.42 -5.64 18.33
N ARG A 232 3.60 -6.97 18.41
CA ARG A 232 2.54 -7.89 18.85
C ARG A 232 2.03 -7.57 20.26
N GLU A 233 2.93 -7.25 21.19
CA GLU A 233 2.58 -7.04 22.60
C GLU A 233 2.11 -5.61 22.90
N LEU A 234 2.57 -4.61 22.13
CA LEU A 234 2.41 -3.20 22.44
C LEU A 234 1.60 -2.40 21.42
N SER A 235 1.14 -2.98 20.31
CA SER A 235 0.49 -2.23 19.23
C SER A 235 -0.62 -3.03 18.56
N LYS A 236 -1.71 -2.34 18.20
CA LYS A 236 -2.76 -2.90 17.34
C LYS A 236 -2.62 -2.49 15.87
N ARG A 237 -1.84 -1.45 15.59
CA ARG A 237 -1.66 -0.85 14.27
C ARG A 237 -0.19 -0.57 14.07
N THR A 238 0.52 -1.53 13.50
CA THR A 238 1.97 -1.45 13.30
C THR A 238 2.28 -1.28 11.82
N LEU A 239 3.00 -0.22 11.50
CA LEU A 239 3.49 0.02 10.16
C LEU A 239 4.99 -0.27 10.09
N MET A 240 5.39 -1.22 9.27
CA MET A 240 6.79 -1.48 8.98
C MET A 240 7.16 -0.87 7.64
N LEU A 241 8.26 -0.13 7.62
CA LEU A 241 8.74 0.61 6.47
C LEU A 241 10.08 0.02 6.04
N THR A 242 10.16 -0.42 4.78
CA THR A 242 11.40 -0.95 4.20
C THR A 242 12.42 0.17 3.97
N ALA A 243 13.69 -0.20 3.83
CA ALA A 243 14.75 0.75 3.49
C ALA A 243 14.51 1.43 2.13
N ASP A 244 13.96 0.68 1.17
CA ASP A 244 13.65 1.17 -0.18
C ASP A 244 12.51 2.20 -0.13
N PHE A 245 11.43 1.89 0.60
CA PHE A 245 10.36 2.87 0.87
C PHE A 245 10.91 4.12 1.57
N CYS A 246 11.76 3.94 2.57
CA CYS A 246 12.39 5.06 3.27
C CYS A 246 13.35 5.87 2.39
N SER A 247 13.82 5.34 1.27
CA SER A 247 14.71 6.05 0.35
C SER A 247 13.91 6.78 -0.74
N GLU A 248 12.92 6.12 -1.34
CA GLU A 248 12.25 6.59 -2.55
C GLU A 248 11.08 7.53 -2.28
N VAL A 249 10.36 7.35 -1.17
CA VAL A 249 9.12 8.09 -0.91
C VAL A 249 9.36 9.56 -0.60
N ARG A 250 8.50 10.46 -1.10
CA ARG A 250 8.60 11.89 -0.79
C ARG A 250 8.18 12.15 0.66
N VAL A 251 8.78 13.16 1.30
CA VAL A 251 8.42 13.54 2.69
C VAL A 251 6.92 13.87 2.83
N THR A 252 6.31 14.46 1.79
CA THR A 252 4.87 14.76 1.77
C THR A 252 4.01 13.51 1.82
N ASP A 253 4.40 12.47 1.09
CA ASP A 253 3.61 11.25 0.96
C ASP A 253 3.79 10.39 2.21
N TRP A 254 5.00 10.39 2.77
CA TRP A 254 5.29 9.85 4.09
C TRP A 254 4.39 10.44 5.19
N ALA A 255 4.33 11.78 5.26
CA ALA A 255 3.49 12.48 6.23
C ALA A 255 2.01 12.13 6.04
N LEU A 256 1.55 12.09 4.79
CA LEU A 256 0.19 11.72 4.45
C LEU A 256 -0.12 10.29 4.91
N ILE A 257 0.73 9.31 4.59
CA ILE A 257 0.56 7.91 5.00
C ILE A 257 0.45 7.78 6.52
N LEU A 258 1.35 8.40 7.28
CA LEU A 258 1.28 8.35 8.74
C LEU A 258 0.00 9.01 9.29
N SER A 259 -0.41 10.14 8.73
CA SER A 259 -1.62 10.85 9.15
C SER A 259 -2.92 10.11 8.83
N VAL A 260 -2.95 9.37 7.71
CA VAL A 260 -4.13 8.66 7.24
C VAL A 260 -4.22 7.27 7.87
N LEU A 261 -3.11 6.53 7.95
CA LEU A 261 -3.11 5.19 8.53
C LEU A 261 -3.13 5.22 10.07
N ARG A 262 -2.73 6.34 10.71
CA ARG A 262 -2.74 6.50 12.18
C ARG A 262 -2.13 5.31 12.95
N PRO A 263 -0.91 4.83 12.61
CA PRO A 263 -0.31 3.70 13.30
C PRO A 263 -0.01 4.03 14.78
N GLU A 264 -0.04 3.02 15.64
CA GLU A 264 0.41 3.12 17.03
C GLU A 264 1.91 2.83 17.17
N MET A 265 2.46 2.09 16.22
CA MET A 265 3.88 1.78 16.13
C MET A 265 4.36 1.87 14.70
N VAL A 266 5.53 2.49 14.50
CA VAL A 266 6.26 2.42 13.24
C VAL A 266 7.58 1.70 13.45
N ILE A 267 7.89 0.73 12.59
CA ILE A 267 9.18 0.05 12.54
C ILE A 267 9.90 0.48 11.27
N VAL A 268 11.12 1.00 11.40
CA VAL A 268 12.01 1.30 10.28
C VAL A 268 13.23 0.41 10.37
N ASP A 269 13.29 -0.58 9.48
CA ASP A 269 14.31 -1.63 9.52
C ASP A 269 15.54 -1.23 8.68
N ASP A 270 16.72 -1.68 9.11
CA ASP A 270 18.01 -1.47 8.44
C ASP A 270 18.28 0.00 8.04
N ILE A 271 18.17 0.92 9.00
CA ILE A 271 18.32 2.37 8.71
C ILE A 271 19.69 2.75 8.14
N ASP A 272 20.72 1.92 8.37
CA ASP A 272 22.06 2.09 7.80
C ASP A 272 22.07 1.92 6.27
N ARG A 273 21.06 1.25 5.70
CA ARG A 273 20.88 1.14 4.24
C ARG A 273 20.17 2.35 3.65
N VAL A 274 19.46 3.13 4.48
CA VAL A 274 18.74 4.34 4.08
C VAL A 274 19.72 5.52 4.04
N GLY A 275 20.65 5.49 3.09
CA GLY A 275 21.68 6.52 2.95
C GLY A 275 21.15 7.82 2.34
N GLY A 276 21.44 8.96 2.98
CA GLY A 276 21.32 10.30 2.36
C GLY A 276 20.60 11.37 3.19
N HIS A 277 20.72 12.63 2.75
CA HIS A 277 20.06 13.80 3.38
C HIS A 277 18.52 13.71 3.44
N GLY A 278 17.91 12.88 2.56
CA GLY A 278 16.47 12.69 2.52
C GLY A 278 15.90 11.99 3.75
N PHE A 279 16.63 11.05 4.35
CA PHE A 279 16.17 10.34 5.54
C PHE A 279 16.17 11.24 6.78
N GLU A 280 17.16 12.14 6.91
CA GLU A 280 17.16 13.12 8.01
C GLU A 280 15.92 14.00 8.01
N ALA A 281 15.42 14.40 6.82
CA ALA A 281 14.18 15.15 6.71
C ALA A 281 12.95 14.33 7.13
N LYS A 282 12.92 13.03 6.83
CA LYS A 282 11.86 12.10 7.25
C LYS A 282 11.90 11.83 8.75
N LEU A 283 13.09 11.69 9.35
CA LEU A 283 13.25 11.52 10.80
C LEU A 283 12.68 12.68 11.61
N ARG A 284 12.69 13.91 11.06
CA ARG A 284 12.04 15.07 11.69
C ARG A 284 10.54 14.86 11.88
N MET A 285 9.88 14.07 11.02
CA MET A 285 8.46 13.77 11.16
C MET A 285 8.17 12.95 12.42
N PHE A 286 9.16 12.25 12.97
CA PHE A 286 9.04 11.54 14.25
C PHE A 286 9.44 12.39 15.46
N GLU A 287 9.73 13.68 15.30
CA GLU A 287 9.90 14.61 16.43
C GLU A 287 8.54 14.97 17.05
N GLU A 288 8.55 15.39 18.32
CA GLU A 288 7.34 15.84 19.02
C GLU A 288 6.71 17.02 18.28
N GLY A 289 5.37 17.01 18.14
CA GLY A 289 4.61 18.06 17.45
C GLY A 289 4.50 17.89 15.94
N TYR A 290 5.22 16.95 15.32
CA TYR A 290 5.02 16.58 13.90
C TYR A 290 4.18 15.32 13.73
N CYS A 291 4.42 14.30 14.55
CA CYS A 291 3.63 13.07 14.54
C CYS A 291 3.64 12.42 15.94
N ASP A 292 2.45 12.19 16.49
CA ASP A 292 2.25 11.69 17.85
C ASP A 292 2.07 10.16 17.87
N ILE A 293 2.97 9.45 17.18
CA ILE A 293 2.99 7.99 17.19
C ILE A 293 3.59 7.52 18.52
N PRO A 294 2.89 6.65 19.29
CA PRO A 294 3.37 6.16 20.58
C PRO A 294 4.74 5.47 20.53
N PHE A 295 5.03 4.69 19.50
CA PHE A 295 6.28 3.97 19.37
C PHE A 295 6.90 4.09 17.98
N VAL A 296 8.18 4.44 17.92
CA VAL A 296 8.95 4.36 16.67
C VAL A 296 10.20 3.53 16.94
N LEU A 297 10.30 2.37 16.31
CA LEU A 297 11.41 1.45 16.47
C LEU A 297 12.29 1.49 15.23
N PHE A 298 13.58 1.70 15.43
CA PHE A 298 14.59 1.67 14.39
C PHE A 298 15.52 0.48 14.61
N THR A 299 15.99 -0.15 13.55
CA THR A 299 17.09 -1.13 13.64
C THR A 299 18.30 -0.64 12.85
N SER A 300 19.50 -0.96 13.34
CA SER A 300 20.73 -0.75 12.60
C SER A 300 21.73 -1.88 12.80
N ASN A 301 22.36 -2.30 11.70
CA ASN A 301 23.44 -3.28 11.70
C ASN A 301 24.82 -2.65 11.95
N ASP A 302 24.96 -1.34 11.71
CA ASP A 302 26.18 -0.61 12.08
C ASP A 302 26.17 -0.33 13.59
N HIS A 303 26.99 -1.07 14.33
CA HIS A 303 27.13 -0.95 15.78
C HIS A 303 28.15 0.12 16.22
N THR A 304 28.75 0.83 15.25
CA THR A 304 29.86 1.77 15.49
C THR A 304 29.49 3.21 15.15
N LYS A 305 28.66 3.42 14.13
CA LYS A 305 28.26 4.75 13.66
C LYS A 305 26.77 4.95 13.81
N LEU A 306 26.44 6.17 14.18
CA LEU A 306 25.08 6.68 14.27
C LEU A 306 25.12 8.10 13.75
N PRO A 307 24.31 8.48 12.75
CA PRO A 307 24.24 9.85 12.28
C PRO A 307 24.07 10.80 13.46
N GLN A 308 24.78 11.93 13.46
CA GLN A 308 24.70 12.89 14.57
C GLN A 308 23.26 13.38 14.79
N ALA A 309 22.48 13.49 13.70
CA ALA A 309 21.07 13.85 13.73
C ALA A 309 20.23 12.90 14.58
N MET A 310 20.58 11.61 14.66
CA MET A 310 19.88 10.58 15.43
C MET A 310 20.25 10.56 16.91
N ARG A 311 21.39 11.13 17.31
CA ARG A 311 21.88 11.08 18.69
C ARG A 311 21.22 12.10 19.63
N ARG A 312 20.28 12.90 19.12
CA ARG A 312 19.61 13.97 19.90
C ARG A 312 18.33 13.42 20.55
N PRO A 313 18.17 13.59 21.88
CA PRO A 313 16.90 13.30 22.56
C PRO A 313 15.73 14.03 21.88
N GLY A 314 14.55 13.40 21.80
CA GLY A 314 13.39 13.88 21.04
C GLY A 314 13.29 13.33 19.62
N ARG A 315 14.40 12.83 19.05
CA ARG A 315 14.41 12.02 17.81
C ARG A 315 14.59 10.54 18.11
N ILE A 316 15.54 10.24 18.98
CA ILE A 316 15.75 8.91 19.56
C ILE A 316 15.86 9.11 21.06
N ASP A 317 14.95 8.51 21.79
CA ASP A 317 14.84 8.60 23.25
C ASP A 317 15.66 7.50 23.94
N GLN A 318 15.86 6.37 23.25
CA GLN A 318 16.59 5.22 23.78
C GLN A 318 17.40 4.55 22.68
N ILE A 319 18.68 4.29 22.95
CA ILE A 319 19.55 3.47 22.09
C ILE A 319 19.89 2.21 22.86
N ILE A 320 19.47 1.06 22.34
CA ILE A 320 19.69 -0.25 22.92
C ILE A 320 20.71 -0.99 22.08
N LYS A 321 21.82 -1.39 22.71
CA LYS A 321 22.75 -2.33 22.10
C LYS A 321 22.19 -3.74 22.24
N VAL A 322 22.11 -4.45 21.13
CA VAL A 322 21.63 -5.83 21.06
C VAL A 322 22.84 -6.73 20.89
N ASP A 323 23.09 -7.50 21.94
CA ASP A 323 24.17 -8.48 21.96
C ASP A 323 23.82 -9.72 21.13
N GLU A 324 24.81 -10.57 20.91
CA GLU A 324 24.62 -11.84 20.22
C GLU A 324 23.69 -12.78 21.01
N PRO A 325 22.86 -13.59 20.31
CA PRO A 325 21.98 -14.54 20.97
C PRO A 325 22.80 -15.55 21.78
N ASP A 326 22.25 -15.99 22.91
CA ASP A 326 22.87 -17.02 23.74
C ASP A 326 22.94 -18.38 23.02
N GLU A 327 23.67 -19.33 23.60
CA GLU A 327 23.86 -20.68 23.03
C GLU A 327 22.52 -21.40 22.77
N ARG A 328 21.55 -21.25 23.68
CA ARG A 328 20.25 -21.90 23.55
C ARG A 328 19.48 -21.33 22.36
N VAL A 329 19.44 -20.00 22.21
CA VAL A 329 18.78 -19.34 21.08
C VAL A 329 19.50 -19.65 19.78
N ARG A 330 20.84 -19.68 19.77
CA ARG A 330 21.63 -20.11 18.59
C ARG A 330 21.27 -21.52 18.15
N ARG A 331 21.20 -22.48 19.07
CA ARG A 331 20.77 -23.86 18.76
C ARG A 331 19.38 -23.92 18.16
N ARG A 332 18.43 -23.17 18.70
CA ARG A 332 17.07 -23.11 18.15
C ARG A 332 17.06 -22.56 16.73
N ILE A 333 17.74 -21.44 16.48
CA ILE A 333 17.86 -20.83 15.14
C ILE A 333 18.47 -21.84 14.16
N ILE A 334 19.59 -22.46 14.52
CA ILE A 334 20.28 -23.46 13.69
C ILE A 334 19.35 -24.65 13.39
N GLY A 335 18.64 -25.16 14.40
CA GLY A 335 17.67 -26.25 14.23
C GLY A 335 16.51 -25.89 13.31
N GLU A 336 15.91 -24.71 13.46
CA GLU A 336 14.85 -24.21 12.57
C GLU A 336 15.35 -24.09 11.13
N MET A 337 16.58 -23.58 10.92
CA MET A 337 17.18 -23.48 9.59
C MET A 337 17.44 -24.86 8.99
N ALA A 338 17.90 -25.83 9.78
CA ALA A 338 18.14 -27.19 9.32
C ALA A 338 16.85 -27.91 8.91
N VAL A 339 15.77 -27.73 9.67
CA VAL A 339 14.42 -28.21 9.30
C VAL A 339 13.98 -27.57 7.98
N ARG A 340 14.15 -26.26 7.81
CA ARG A 340 13.77 -25.54 6.59
C ARG A 340 14.58 -26.01 5.36
N VAL A 341 15.86 -26.28 5.54
CA VAL A 341 16.73 -26.84 4.48
C VAL A 341 16.42 -28.32 4.24
N GLY A 342 15.91 -29.03 5.25
CA GLY A 342 15.65 -30.47 5.21
C GLY A 342 16.93 -31.28 5.33
N VAL A 343 17.77 -30.96 6.32
CA VAL A 343 19.02 -31.66 6.64
C VAL A 343 19.07 -31.97 8.13
N GLU A 344 19.48 -33.17 8.50
CA GLU A 344 19.74 -33.52 9.90
C GLU A 344 21.15 -33.09 10.30
N ILE A 345 21.30 -32.52 11.50
CA ILE A 345 22.59 -32.07 12.03
C ILE A 345 23.20 -33.17 12.92
N PRO A 346 24.33 -33.77 12.55
CA PRO A 346 25.06 -34.70 13.41
C PRO A 346 25.52 -34.02 14.71
N ASN A 347 25.58 -34.77 15.81
CA ASN A 347 25.98 -34.23 17.11
C ASN A 347 27.33 -33.49 17.11
N GLY A 348 28.28 -33.90 16.24
CA GLY A 348 29.59 -33.26 16.13
C GLY A 348 29.59 -31.89 15.45
N GLU A 349 28.52 -31.53 14.72
CA GLU A 349 28.48 -30.33 13.88
C GLU A 349 27.90 -29.10 14.58
N TRP A 350 27.19 -29.30 15.71
CA TRP A 350 26.53 -28.21 16.43
C TRP A 350 27.49 -27.10 16.86
N VAL A 351 28.63 -27.47 17.45
CA VAL A 351 29.64 -26.50 17.92
C VAL A 351 30.17 -25.66 16.75
N ARG A 352 30.40 -26.28 15.59
CA ARG A 352 30.88 -25.58 14.39
C ARG A 352 29.84 -24.58 13.88
N LEU A 353 28.57 -24.96 13.83
CA LEU A 353 27.48 -24.09 13.38
C LEU A 353 27.20 -22.96 14.38
N GLU A 354 27.30 -23.23 15.68
CA GLU A 354 27.15 -22.22 16.74
C GLU A 354 28.26 -21.16 16.66
N ASN A 355 29.51 -21.58 16.48
CA ASN A 355 30.63 -20.66 16.27
C ASN A 355 30.47 -19.85 14.98
N MET A 356 30.06 -20.51 13.89
CA MET A 356 29.77 -19.83 12.62
C MET A 356 28.69 -18.77 12.76
N LEU A 357 27.64 -19.03 13.55
CA LEU A 357 26.58 -18.06 13.79
C LEU A 357 27.06 -16.86 14.64
N ALA A 358 27.95 -17.10 15.60
CA ALA A 358 28.52 -16.04 16.44
C ALA A 358 29.51 -15.16 15.67
N GLU A 359 30.34 -15.75 14.82
CA GLU A 359 31.42 -15.03 14.13
C GLU A 359 30.98 -14.42 12.79
N LEU A 360 30.03 -15.04 12.10
CA LEU A 360 29.58 -14.64 10.76
C LEU A 360 28.11 -14.20 10.77
N SER A 361 27.20 -15.00 10.20
CA SER A 361 25.78 -14.68 10.16
C SER A 361 24.91 -15.92 9.92
N VAL A 362 23.59 -15.77 10.12
CA VAL A 362 22.60 -16.82 9.81
C VAL A 362 22.69 -17.26 8.35
N ALA A 363 23.02 -16.36 7.41
CA ALA A 363 23.14 -16.71 5.99
C ALA A 363 24.27 -17.72 5.74
N HIS A 364 25.40 -17.59 6.44
CA HIS A 364 26.51 -18.53 6.37
C HIS A 364 26.11 -19.90 6.93
N VAL A 365 25.38 -19.94 8.03
CA VAL A 365 24.82 -21.19 8.59
C VAL A 365 23.89 -21.86 7.58
N ILE A 366 22.97 -21.12 6.96
CA ILE A 366 22.06 -21.66 5.94
C ILE A 366 22.84 -22.24 4.76
N GLU A 367 23.89 -21.56 4.32
CA GLU A 367 24.75 -22.04 3.24
C GLU A 367 25.52 -23.32 3.63
N ALA A 368 26.06 -23.38 4.84
CA ALA A 368 26.70 -24.60 5.36
C ALA A 368 25.71 -25.78 5.42
N LEU A 369 24.47 -25.54 5.84
CA LEU A 369 23.40 -26.54 5.85
C LEU A 369 23.03 -27.01 4.43
N ARG A 370 22.96 -26.10 3.46
CA ARG A 370 22.68 -26.44 2.05
C ARG A 370 23.78 -27.32 1.46
N ARG A 371 25.05 -26.98 1.70
CA ARG A 371 26.20 -27.79 1.26
C ARG A 371 26.20 -29.16 1.93
N ALA A 372 25.97 -29.21 3.24
CA ALA A 372 25.86 -30.48 3.95
C ALA A 372 24.73 -31.38 3.39
N LYS A 373 23.63 -30.80 2.92
CA LYS A 373 22.52 -31.54 2.29
C LYS A 373 22.92 -32.18 0.95
N VAL A 374 23.75 -31.49 0.15
CA VAL A 374 24.11 -31.93 -1.21
C VAL A 374 25.39 -32.74 -1.22
N ASP A 375 26.43 -32.22 -0.56
CA ASP A 375 27.79 -32.74 -0.59
C ASP A 375 28.10 -33.67 0.60
N GLY A 376 27.22 -33.68 1.60
CA GLY A 376 27.44 -34.35 2.88
C GLY A 376 28.23 -33.50 3.87
N TRP A 377 28.15 -33.84 5.16
CA TRP A 377 28.83 -33.11 6.25
C TRP A 377 30.35 -33.22 6.22
N SER A 378 30.89 -34.24 5.55
CA SER A 378 32.32 -34.51 5.47
C SER A 378 33.00 -33.90 4.24
N SER A 379 32.28 -33.09 3.46
CA SER A 379 32.82 -32.48 2.25
C SER A 379 33.82 -31.37 2.57
N GLU A 380 34.96 -31.38 1.88
CA GLU A 380 35.94 -30.29 1.99
C GLU A 380 35.55 -29.11 1.10
N PRO A 381 35.77 -27.86 1.55
CA PRO A 381 35.59 -26.69 0.71
C PRO A 381 36.42 -26.78 -0.57
N VAL A 382 35.87 -26.31 -1.68
CA VAL A 382 36.62 -26.22 -2.93
C VAL A 382 37.77 -25.24 -2.75
N SER A 383 38.94 -25.57 -3.33
CA SER A 383 40.11 -24.69 -3.30
C SER A 383 39.76 -23.28 -3.81
N GLY A 384 40.04 -22.26 -3.00
CA GLY A 384 39.75 -20.86 -3.31
C GLY A 384 38.38 -20.36 -2.82
N ASP A 385 37.56 -21.20 -2.19
CA ASP A 385 36.31 -20.77 -1.57
C ASP A 385 36.57 -20.01 -0.27
N VAL A 386 36.17 -18.73 -0.24
CA VAL A 386 36.33 -17.81 0.89
C VAL A 386 35.01 -17.50 1.59
N THR A 387 33.93 -18.23 1.27
CA THR A 387 32.57 -17.96 1.77
C THR A 387 32.50 -17.93 3.30
N PHE A 388 33.30 -18.75 3.98
CA PHE A 388 33.33 -18.84 5.44
C PHE A 388 34.53 -18.12 6.09
N ASP A 389 35.32 -17.37 5.30
CA ASP A 389 36.39 -16.55 5.85
C ASP A 389 35.78 -15.33 6.56
N SER A 390 36.28 -15.00 7.75
CA SER A 390 35.84 -13.78 8.46
C SER A 390 36.17 -12.50 7.66
N GLU A 391 35.39 -11.43 7.84
CA GLU A 391 35.66 -10.15 7.17
C GLU A 391 37.09 -9.62 7.42
N GLU A 392 37.65 -9.88 8.61
CA GLU A 392 39.04 -9.53 8.94
C GLU A 392 40.04 -10.40 8.16
N SER A 393 39.77 -11.69 7.99
CA SER A 393 40.59 -12.58 7.17
C SER A 393 40.55 -12.22 5.68
N GLN A 394 39.40 -11.76 5.18
CA GLN A 394 39.24 -11.31 3.80
C GLN A 394 39.95 -9.98 3.53
N ARG A 395 39.89 -9.01 4.46
CA ARG A 395 40.64 -7.74 4.37
C ARG A 395 42.15 -7.95 4.42
N GLY A 396 42.64 -8.94 5.19
CA GLY A 396 44.06 -9.28 5.28
C GLY A 396 44.65 -9.88 3.99
N ARG A 397 43.84 -10.56 3.16
CA ARG A 397 44.29 -11.11 1.86
C ARG A 397 44.27 -10.10 0.72
N GLY A 398 43.47 -9.03 0.82
CA GLY A 398 43.42 -7.96 -0.17
C GLY A 398 44.55 -6.92 -0.08
N GLY A 399 45.43 -7.02 0.93
CA GLY A 399 46.46 -6.03 1.24
C GLY A 399 47.88 -6.41 0.80
N LEU A 400 48.16 -6.62 -0.49
CA LEU A 400 49.49 -6.63 -1.14
C LEU A 400 49.24 -6.88 -2.65
N ARG A 401 49.63 -6.08 -3.66
CA ARG A 401 50.71 -5.11 -3.88
C ARG A 401 50.20 -4.01 -4.82
N VAL A 402 50.45 -2.74 -4.50
CA VAL A 402 50.74 -1.73 -5.55
C VAL A 402 52.26 -1.59 -5.53
N VAL A 403 52.91 -2.10 -6.57
CA VAL A 403 54.29 -1.70 -6.94
C VAL A 403 54.16 -0.51 -7.86
#